data_AF-A0A7Y8L9R1-F1
#
_entry.id   AF-A0A7Y8L9R1-F1
#
_cell.length_a   1.000
_cell.length_b   1.000
_cell.length_c   1.000
_cell.angle_alpha   90.00
_cell.angle_beta   90.00
_cell.angle_gamma   90.00
#
_symmetry.space_group_name_H-M   'P 1'
#
loop_
_entity.id
_entity.type
_entity.pdbx_description
1 polymer ?
#
loop_
_entity_poly.entity_id
_entity_poly.type
_entity_poly.pdbx_seq_one_letter_code
_entity_poly.pdbx_strand_id
1 'polypeptide(L)'
;MVERYAREEMKNLWTQESKYQAWLDVEIAAVKAWNKLGLIPHDDCEKIIKNAKFNIDRVEEIEKETKHDVIAFLTSVSESLGDESRWVHYGLTSSDCIDTANALIIRDSLKIIIKDVEMVMESVKKRAIEHKNTIMVGRSHGIHGEPITFGLVVAIWYEDLKMSLENLKTALEVVSVG
;
A
#
# COMPACT_ATOMS: atom_id res chain seq x y z
N MET A 1 2.02 -13.51 -2.27
CA MET A 1 0.95 -14.24 -1.56
C MET A 1 0.64 -15.53 -2.31
N VAL A 2 0.17 -16.58 -1.62
CA VAL A 2 -0.37 -17.77 -2.31
C VAL A 2 -1.63 -17.34 -3.05
N GLU A 3 -1.67 -17.54 -4.37
CA GLU A 3 -2.73 -17.04 -5.25
C GLU A 3 -4.14 -17.44 -4.80
N ARG A 4 -4.27 -18.62 -4.18
CA ARG A 4 -5.52 -19.13 -3.60
C ARG A 4 -6.12 -18.27 -2.48
N TYR A 5 -5.30 -17.53 -1.73
CA TYR A 5 -5.72 -16.83 -0.51
C TYR A 5 -5.75 -15.31 -0.65
N ALA A 6 -5.12 -14.75 -1.69
CA ALA A 6 -5.12 -13.33 -1.93
C ALA A 6 -6.48 -12.89 -2.50
N ARG A 7 -7.11 -11.88 -1.89
CA ARG A 7 -8.27 -11.23 -2.49
C ARG A 7 -7.81 -10.34 -3.64
N GLU A 8 -8.62 -10.25 -4.69
CA GLU A 8 -8.32 -9.48 -5.90
C GLU A 8 -7.94 -8.03 -5.60
N GLU A 9 -8.63 -7.35 -4.68
CA GLU A 9 -8.30 -5.97 -4.30
C GLU A 9 -6.88 -5.79 -3.74
N MET A 10 -6.39 -6.76 -2.97
CA MET A 10 -5.01 -6.74 -2.46
C MET A 10 -4.04 -7.19 -3.54
N LYS A 11 -4.38 -8.24 -4.32
CA LYS A 11 -3.54 -8.75 -5.40
C LYS A 11 -3.23 -7.64 -6.42
N ASN A 12 -4.24 -6.84 -6.78
CA ASN A 12 -4.12 -5.78 -7.76
C ASN A 12 -3.03 -4.76 -7.37
N LEU A 13 -2.94 -4.37 -6.09
CA LEU A 13 -1.92 -3.42 -5.60
C LEU A 13 -0.48 -3.92 -5.76
N TRP A 14 -0.28 -5.25 -5.77
CA TRP A 14 1.04 -5.88 -5.83
C TRP A 14 1.36 -6.48 -7.20
N THR A 15 0.67 -6.03 -8.25
CA THR A 15 0.99 -6.37 -9.64
C THR A 15 2.18 -5.56 -10.15
N GLN A 16 2.82 -6.05 -11.21
CA GLN A 16 3.89 -5.34 -11.89
C GLN A 16 3.40 -3.98 -12.44
N GLU A 17 2.18 -3.94 -12.99
CA GLU A 17 1.52 -2.71 -13.43
C GLU A 17 1.40 -1.70 -12.29
N SER A 18 0.91 -2.13 -11.13
CA SER A 18 0.76 -1.23 -9.97
C SER A 18 2.11 -0.76 -9.42
N LYS A 19 3.14 -1.60 -9.46
CA LYS A 19 4.51 -1.21 -9.12
C LYS A 19 4.99 -0.07 -10.02
N TYR A 20 4.93 -0.25 -11.34
CA TYR A 20 5.40 0.77 -12.29
C TYR A 20 4.51 2.01 -12.31
N GLN A 21 3.21 1.87 -12.08
CA GLN A 21 2.33 3.02 -11.91
C GLN A 21 2.71 3.83 -10.67
N ALA A 22 3.00 3.18 -9.55
CA ALA A 22 3.46 3.88 -8.35
C ALA A 22 4.82 4.58 -8.58
N TRP A 23 5.73 3.98 -9.35
CA TRP A 23 6.98 4.64 -9.77
C TRP A 23 6.69 5.88 -10.61
N LEU A 24 5.81 5.77 -11.61
CA LEU A 24 5.42 6.89 -12.46
C LEU A 24 4.78 8.03 -11.65
N ASP A 25 3.93 7.69 -10.68
CA ASP A 25 3.28 8.67 -9.80
C ASP A 25 4.31 9.46 -8.97
N VAL A 26 5.36 8.79 -8.48
CA VAL A 26 6.49 9.43 -7.76
C VAL A 26 7.30 10.33 -8.68
N GLU A 27 7.64 9.86 -9.88
CA GLU A 27 8.37 10.66 -10.88
C GLU A 27 7.59 11.92 -11.27
N ILE A 28 6.29 11.79 -11.53
CA ILE A 28 5.41 12.92 -11.84
C ILE A 28 5.31 13.88 -10.64
N ALA A 29 5.25 13.37 -9.41
CA ALA A 29 5.23 14.20 -8.21
C ALA A 29 6.55 14.99 -8.04
N ALA A 30 7.69 14.37 -8.31
CA ALA A 30 9.00 15.02 -8.27
C ALA A 30 9.10 16.14 -9.32
N VAL A 31 8.68 15.87 -10.56
CA VAL A 31 8.62 16.88 -11.63
C VAL A 31 7.72 18.06 -11.24
N LYS A 32 6.53 17.80 -10.68
CA LYS A 32 5.65 18.86 -10.16
C LYS A 32 6.31 19.68 -9.06
N ALA A 33 7.05 19.03 -8.15
CA ALA A 33 7.77 19.70 -7.09
C ALA A 33 8.87 20.61 -7.63
N TRP A 34 9.68 20.12 -8.58
CA TRP A 34 10.70 20.93 -9.25
C TRP A 34 10.11 22.12 -10.01
N ASN A 35 8.96 21.94 -10.66
CA ASN A 35 8.28 23.03 -11.34
C ASN A 35 7.76 24.09 -10.34
N LYS A 36 7.19 23.65 -9.22
CA LYS A 36 6.74 24.54 -8.15
C LYS A 36 7.89 25.36 -7.54
N LEU A 37 9.09 24.80 -7.52
CA LEU A 37 10.31 25.51 -7.09
C LEU A 37 10.91 26.42 -8.19
N GLY A 38 10.37 26.41 -9.40
CA GLY A 38 10.84 27.21 -10.54
C GLY A 38 12.13 26.69 -11.18
N LEU A 39 12.50 25.44 -10.91
CA LEU A 39 13.76 24.85 -11.39
C LEU A 39 13.63 24.17 -12.76
N ILE A 40 12.40 23.86 -13.19
CA ILE A 40 12.11 23.35 -14.54
C ILE A 40 11.03 24.20 -15.24
N PRO A 41 11.07 24.33 -16.58
CA PRO A 41 10.05 25.05 -17.33
C PRO A 41 8.64 24.49 -17.11
N HIS A 42 7.65 25.38 -17.02
CA HIS A 42 6.25 24.96 -16.82
C HIS A 42 5.71 24.14 -17.99
N ASP A 43 6.00 24.55 -19.21
CA ASP A 43 5.58 23.83 -20.42
C ASP A 43 6.14 22.39 -20.46
N ASP A 44 7.39 22.19 -20.02
CA ASP A 44 8.01 20.85 -19.93
C ASP A 44 7.31 19.99 -18.87
N CYS A 45 6.99 20.59 -17.70
CA CYS A 45 6.25 19.91 -16.64
C CYS A 45 4.85 19.48 -17.09
N GLU A 46 4.09 20.35 -17.76
CA GLU A 46 2.76 20.03 -18.27
C GLU A 46 2.79 18.90 -19.31
N LYS A 47 3.78 18.91 -20.21
CA LYS A 47 3.97 17.82 -21.19
C LYS A 47 4.21 16.48 -20.50
N ILE A 48 5.08 16.43 -19.49
CA ILE A 48 5.37 15.21 -18.73
C ILE A 48 4.09 14.70 -18.07
N ILE A 49 3.38 15.55 -17.31
CA ILE A 49 2.16 15.15 -16.59
C ILE A 49 1.11 14.57 -17.52
N LYS A 50 1.01 15.11 -18.75
CA LYS A 50 0.01 14.71 -19.72
C LYS A 50 0.38 13.43 -20.49
N ASN A 51 1.65 13.26 -20.82
CA ASN A 51 2.09 12.29 -21.83
C ASN A 51 2.87 11.11 -21.25
N ALA A 52 3.45 11.25 -20.06
CA ALA A 52 4.29 10.21 -19.47
C ALA A 52 3.50 8.93 -19.22
N LYS A 53 3.97 7.83 -19.82
CA LYS A 53 3.41 6.48 -19.68
C LYS A 53 4.52 5.46 -19.84
N PHE A 54 4.34 4.28 -19.27
CA PHE A 54 5.25 3.15 -19.45
C PHE A 54 4.55 2.01 -20.21
N ASN A 55 5.34 1.02 -20.63
CA ASN A 55 4.84 -0.23 -21.21
C ASN A 55 5.59 -1.40 -20.55
N ILE A 56 4.88 -2.30 -19.87
CA ILE A 56 5.50 -3.41 -19.12
C ILE A 56 6.41 -4.26 -20.03
N ASP A 57 5.88 -4.73 -21.16
CA ASP A 57 6.63 -5.62 -22.07
C ASP A 57 7.93 -4.96 -22.53
N ARG A 58 7.89 -3.65 -22.77
CA ARG A 58 9.04 -2.86 -23.16
C ARG A 58 10.05 -2.70 -22.03
N VAL A 59 9.60 -2.50 -20.79
CA VAL A 59 10.49 -2.47 -19.62
C VAL A 59 11.21 -3.81 -19.46
N GLU A 60 10.49 -4.93 -19.57
CA GLU A 60 11.10 -6.27 -19.47
C GLU A 60 12.12 -6.54 -20.59
N GLU A 61 11.88 -6.01 -21.80
CA GLU A 61 12.83 -6.09 -22.90
C GLU A 61 14.13 -5.32 -22.59
N ILE A 62 14.01 -4.06 -22.16
CA ILE A 62 15.16 -3.20 -21.85
C ILE A 62 15.93 -3.72 -20.63
N GLU A 63 15.23 -4.28 -19.63
CA GLU A 63 15.86 -4.84 -18.43
C GLU A 63 16.76 -6.04 -18.77
N LYS A 64 16.42 -6.82 -19.80
CA LYS A 64 17.28 -7.94 -20.26
C LYS A 64 18.65 -7.46 -20.71
N GLU A 65 18.74 -6.25 -21.27
CA GLU A 65 19.99 -5.64 -21.74
C GLU A 65 20.70 -4.87 -20.63
N THR A 66 19.97 -3.98 -19.95
CA THR A 66 20.52 -3.06 -18.94
C THR A 66 20.85 -3.73 -17.61
N LYS A 67 20.20 -4.86 -17.30
CA LYS A 67 20.24 -5.54 -15.99
C LYS A 67 19.92 -4.61 -14.81
N HIS A 68 19.13 -3.57 -15.06
CA HIS A 68 18.74 -2.57 -14.08
C HIS A 68 17.28 -2.12 -14.31
N ASP A 69 16.40 -2.45 -13.37
CA ASP A 69 14.95 -2.26 -13.48
C ASP A 69 14.51 -0.80 -13.57
N VAL A 70 15.07 0.10 -12.74
CA VAL A 70 14.76 1.54 -12.80
C VAL A 70 15.19 2.15 -14.13
N ILE A 71 16.39 1.84 -14.62
CA ILE A 71 16.86 2.35 -15.91
C ILE A 71 15.94 1.87 -17.04
N ALA A 72 15.55 0.58 -17.01
CA ALA A 72 14.62 0.03 -17.99
C ALA A 72 13.25 0.73 -17.95
N PHE A 73 12.72 0.98 -16.75
CA PHE A 73 11.48 1.73 -16.55
C PHE A 73 11.58 3.16 -17.08
N LEU A 74 12.60 3.92 -16.68
CA LEU A 74 12.80 5.31 -17.10
C LEU A 74 13.00 5.43 -18.61
N THR A 75 13.65 4.45 -19.23
CA THR A 75 13.81 4.38 -20.68
C THR A 75 12.44 4.20 -21.35
N SER A 76 11.61 3.27 -20.87
CA SER A 76 10.24 3.10 -21.37
C SER A 76 9.38 4.35 -21.20
N VAL A 77 9.50 5.06 -20.07
CA VAL A 77 8.79 6.33 -19.86
C VAL A 77 9.27 7.39 -20.84
N SER A 78 10.58 7.49 -21.05
CA SER A 78 11.19 8.48 -21.95
C SER A 78 10.75 8.29 -23.41
N GLU A 79 10.49 7.05 -23.85
CA GLU A 79 9.97 6.75 -25.19
C GLU A 79 8.56 7.35 -25.43
N SER A 80 7.83 7.72 -24.37
CA SER A 80 6.53 8.40 -24.48
C SER A 80 6.62 9.93 -24.52
N LEU A 81 7.81 10.49 -24.34
CA LEU A 81 8.08 11.91 -24.14
C LEU A 81 9.05 12.45 -25.20
N GLY A 82 9.13 13.78 -25.29
CA GLY A 82 10.14 14.50 -26.10
C GLY A 82 11.37 14.88 -25.29
N ASP A 83 11.95 16.03 -25.62
CA ASP A 83 13.13 16.60 -24.94
C ASP A 83 12.89 16.84 -23.44
N GLU A 84 11.64 17.01 -23.02
CA GLU A 84 11.26 17.15 -21.62
C GLU A 84 11.56 15.91 -20.77
N SER A 85 11.74 14.73 -21.39
CA SER A 85 12.11 13.48 -20.71
C SER A 85 13.33 13.62 -19.79
N ARG A 86 14.26 14.54 -20.10
CA ARG A 86 15.43 14.87 -19.28
C ARG A 86 15.11 15.29 -17.84
N TRP A 87 13.89 15.74 -17.57
CA TRP A 87 13.45 16.16 -16.24
C TRP A 87 12.87 15.02 -15.42
N VAL A 88 12.52 13.89 -16.06
CA VAL A 88 12.11 12.67 -15.35
C VAL A 88 13.33 12.14 -14.59
N HIS A 89 13.14 11.76 -13.33
CA HIS A 89 14.19 11.31 -12.42
C HIS A 89 15.30 12.35 -12.13
N TYR A 90 15.08 13.63 -12.46
CA TYR A 90 16.08 14.67 -12.25
C TYR A 90 16.35 14.90 -10.76
N GLY A 91 17.62 14.70 -10.36
CA GLY A 91 18.06 14.90 -8.99
C GLY A 91 17.64 13.80 -8.01
N LEU A 92 17.14 12.67 -8.50
CA LEU A 92 16.74 11.50 -7.70
C LEU A 92 17.76 10.36 -7.84
N THR A 93 17.78 9.51 -6.83
CA THR A 93 18.36 8.16 -6.89
C THR A 93 17.25 7.12 -7.06
N SER A 94 17.64 5.89 -7.41
CA SER A 94 16.72 4.75 -7.50
C SER A 94 15.89 4.57 -6.23
N SER A 95 16.49 4.72 -5.04
CA SER A 95 15.80 4.56 -3.75
C SER A 95 14.73 5.63 -3.52
N ASP A 96 14.98 6.88 -3.92
CA ASP A 96 13.99 7.95 -3.77
C ASP A 96 12.69 7.61 -4.52
N CYS A 97 12.79 6.95 -5.67
CA CYS A 97 11.63 6.49 -6.44
C CYS A 97 11.04 5.19 -5.86
N ILE A 98 11.87 4.16 -5.68
CA ILE A 98 11.43 2.81 -5.29
C ILE A 98 10.81 2.81 -3.90
N ASP A 99 11.48 3.40 -2.91
CA ASP A 99 11.07 3.29 -1.52
C ASP A 99 9.80 4.11 -1.28
N THR A 100 9.72 5.31 -1.87
CA THR A 100 8.49 6.12 -1.87
C THR A 100 7.33 5.39 -2.53
N ALA A 101 7.55 4.77 -3.70
CA ALA A 101 6.50 4.04 -4.39
C ALA A 101 6.04 2.79 -3.62
N ASN A 102 6.97 2.07 -2.99
CA ASN A 102 6.63 0.96 -2.10
C ASN A 102 5.82 1.45 -0.89
N ALA A 103 6.16 2.61 -0.34
CA ALA A 103 5.40 3.23 0.74
C ALA A 103 3.96 3.54 0.31
N LEU A 104 3.73 4.01 -0.93
CA LEU A 104 2.39 4.20 -1.50
C LEU A 104 1.59 2.89 -1.55
N ILE A 105 2.20 1.80 -2.04
CA ILE A 105 1.56 0.49 -2.13
C ILE A 105 1.23 -0.07 -0.74
N ILE A 106 2.15 0.07 0.23
CA ILE A 106 1.92 -0.36 1.62
C ILE A 106 0.80 0.45 2.26
N ARG A 107 0.80 1.78 2.09
CA ARG A 107 -0.27 2.65 2.56
C ARG A 107 -1.63 2.19 2.05
N ASP A 108 -1.73 1.93 0.75
CA ASP A 108 -3.01 1.53 0.14
C ASP A 108 -3.41 0.10 0.54
N SER A 109 -2.44 -0.78 0.78
CA SER A 109 -2.67 -2.10 1.38
C SER A 109 -3.22 -1.99 2.80
N LEU A 110 -2.65 -1.11 3.63
CA LEU A 110 -3.11 -0.88 5.01
C LEU A 110 -4.54 -0.35 5.05
N LYS A 111 -4.95 0.51 4.11
CA LYS A 111 -6.35 0.97 4.02
C LYS A 111 -7.34 -0.18 3.84
N ILE A 112 -6.99 -1.19 3.03
CA ILE A 112 -7.80 -2.40 2.84
C ILE A 112 -7.89 -3.18 4.15
N ILE A 113 -6.74 -3.45 4.78
CA ILE A 113 -6.66 -4.24 6.02
C ILE A 113 -7.43 -3.57 7.16
N ILE A 114 -7.30 -2.25 7.32
CA ILE A 114 -8.02 -1.48 8.34
C ILE A 114 -9.52 -1.65 8.18
N LYS A 115 -10.04 -1.52 6.95
CA LYS A 115 -11.46 -1.73 6.66
C LYS A 115 -11.93 -3.14 7.01
N ASP A 116 -11.12 -4.16 6.73
CA ASP A 116 -11.48 -5.54 7.09
C ASP A 116 -11.50 -5.77 8.59
N VAL A 117 -10.53 -5.19 9.31
CA VAL A 117 -10.49 -5.28 10.77
C VAL A 117 -11.72 -4.62 11.37
N GLU A 118 -12.15 -3.46 10.87
CA GLU A 118 -13.40 -2.81 11.28
C GLU A 118 -14.64 -3.71 11.01
N MET A 119 -14.69 -4.39 9.86
CA MET A 119 -15.76 -5.35 9.55
C MET A 119 -15.78 -6.55 10.50
N VAL A 120 -14.60 -7.10 10.82
CA VAL A 120 -14.47 -8.21 11.77
C VAL A 120 -14.86 -7.75 13.17
N MET A 121 -14.43 -6.55 13.59
CA MET A 121 -14.79 -5.98 14.88
C MET A 121 -16.30 -5.86 15.06
N GLU A 122 -17.04 -5.39 14.05
CA GLU A 122 -18.51 -5.33 14.14
C GLU A 122 -19.15 -6.72 14.27
N SER A 123 -18.61 -7.71 13.55
CA SER A 123 -19.05 -9.10 13.65
C SER A 123 -18.80 -9.68 15.05
N VAL A 124 -17.60 -9.45 15.61
CA VAL A 124 -17.22 -9.90 16.96
C VAL A 124 -18.07 -9.22 18.02
N LYS A 125 -18.29 -7.90 17.91
CA LYS A 125 -19.16 -7.13 18.82
C LYS A 125 -20.57 -7.69 18.84
N LYS A 126 -21.14 -7.98 17.67
CA LYS A 126 -22.48 -8.59 17.57
C LYS A 126 -22.54 -9.91 18.34
N ARG A 127 -21.54 -10.80 18.15
CA ARG A 127 -21.48 -12.09 18.85
C ARG A 127 -21.27 -11.94 20.35
N ALA A 128 -20.46 -10.97 20.79
CA ALA A 128 -20.26 -10.68 22.21
C ALA A 128 -21.58 -10.28 22.90
N ILE A 129 -22.37 -9.40 22.27
CA ILE A 129 -23.66 -8.96 22.79
C ILE A 129 -24.69 -10.09 22.76
N GLU A 130 -24.78 -10.84 21.66
CA GLU A 130 -25.69 -11.99 21.49
C GLU A 130 -25.49 -13.03 22.61
N HIS A 131 -24.23 -13.29 22.97
CA HIS A 131 -23.86 -14.29 23.97
C HIS A 131 -23.56 -13.71 25.36
N LYS A 132 -23.96 -12.46 25.63
CA LYS A 132 -23.68 -11.75 26.89
C LYS A 132 -24.04 -12.57 28.14
N ASN A 133 -25.14 -13.32 28.09
CA ASN A 133 -25.63 -14.12 29.22
C ASN A 133 -25.52 -15.64 28.98
N THR A 134 -24.84 -16.08 27.91
CA THR A 134 -24.64 -17.52 27.64
C THR A 134 -23.59 -18.07 28.60
N ILE A 135 -24.01 -18.78 29.64
CA ILE A 135 -23.10 -19.37 30.64
C ILE A 135 -22.23 -20.45 29.99
N MET A 136 -20.95 -20.46 30.34
CA MET A 136 -19.99 -21.51 29.97
C MET A 136 -19.00 -21.76 31.12
N VAL A 137 -18.34 -22.93 31.08
CA VAL A 137 -17.23 -23.21 32.01
C VAL A 137 -16.03 -22.32 31.68
N GLY A 138 -15.51 -21.59 32.67
CA GLY A 138 -14.24 -20.88 32.53
C GLY A 138 -13.08 -21.86 32.42
N ARG A 139 -11.95 -21.44 31.82
CA ARG A 139 -10.74 -22.27 31.74
C ARG A 139 -9.47 -21.45 32.02
N SER A 140 -8.62 -21.97 32.88
CA SER A 140 -7.25 -21.49 33.12
C SER A 140 -6.30 -22.68 33.06
N HIS A 141 -5.14 -22.53 32.41
CA HIS A 141 -4.22 -23.65 32.15
C HIS A 141 -4.89 -24.87 31.47
N GLY A 142 -5.98 -24.66 30.73
CA GLY A 142 -6.80 -25.73 30.14
C GLY A 142 -7.69 -26.49 31.14
N ILE A 143 -7.69 -26.14 32.43
CA ILE A 143 -8.48 -26.77 33.48
C ILE A 143 -9.77 -25.98 33.73
N HIS A 144 -10.86 -26.68 34.06
CA HIS A 144 -12.14 -26.06 34.43
C HIS A 144 -11.98 -25.13 35.63
N GLY A 145 -12.40 -23.88 35.45
CA GLY A 145 -12.49 -22.87 36.50
C GLY A 145 -13.94 -22.48 36.78
N GLU A 146 -14.12 -21.31 37.40
CA GLU A 146 -15.43 -20.77 37.74
C GLU A 146 -16.29 -20.48 36.48
N PRO A 147 -17.63 -20.55 36.57
CA PRO A 147 -18.52 -20.20 35.46
C PRO A 147 -18.34 -18.75 35.00
N ILE A 148 -18.31 -18.55 33.68
CA ILE A 148 -18.29 -17.24 33.03
C ILE A 148 -19.36 -17.20 31.93
N THR A 149 -19.40 -16.12 31.14
CA THR A 149 -20.26 -16.03 29.95
C THR A 149 -19.44 -16.07 28.66
N PHE A 150 -19.93 -16.73 27.61
CA PHE A 150 -19.26 -16.75 26.31
C PHE A 150 -19.12 -15.35 25.71
N GLY A 151 -20.11 -14.47 25.91
CA GLY A 151 -20.02 -13.08 25.49
C GLY A 151 -18.82 -12.33 26.09
N LEU A 152 -18.42 -12.64 27.33
CA LEU A 152 -17.21 -12.07 27.95
C LEU A 152 -15.94 -12.50 27.20
N VAL A 153 -15.84 -13.77 26.79
CA VAL A 153 -14.69 -14.27 26.01
C VAL A 153 -14.59 -13.54 24.67
N VAL A 154 -15.71 -13.39 23.97
CA VAL A 154 -15.75 -12.69 22.68
C VAL A 154 -15.48 -11.19 22.84
N ALA A 155 -15.89 -10.57 23.95
CA ALA A 155 -15.61 -9.17 24.25
C ALA A 155 -14.10 -8.91 24.46
N ILE A 156 -13.36 -9.88 25.03
CA ILE A 156 -11.90 -9.79 25.13
C ILE A 156 -11.27 -9.76 23.72
N TRP A 157 -11.71 -10.63 22.81
CA TRP A 157 -11.24 -10.60 21.41
C TRP A 157 -11.52 -9.27 20.71
N TYR A 158 -12.64 -8.62 21.03
CA TYR A 158 -12.95 -7.29 20.49
C TYR A 158 -11.92 -6.24 20.95
N GLU A 159 -11.51 -6.27 22.23
CA GLU A 159 -10.50 -5.33 22.73
C GLU A 159 -9.12 -5.58 22.09
N ASP A 160 -8.74 -6.85 21.89
CA ASP A 160 -7.50 -7.20 21.18
C ASP A 160 -7.51 -6.67 19.73
N LEU A 161 -8.65 -6.79 19.03
CA LEU A 161 -8.82 -6.25 17.68
C LEU A 161 -8.77 -4.73 17.66
N LYS A 162 -9.36 -4.07 18.66
CA LYS A 162 -9.33 -2.61 18.78
C LYS A 162 -7.90 -2.09 18.98
N MET A 163 -7.12 -2.73 19.85
CA MET A 163 -5.69 -2.40 19.99
C MET A 163 -4.94 -2.62 18.67
N SER A 164 -5.22 -3.72 17.97
CA SER A 164 -4.62 -4.00 16.67
C SER A 164 -4.97 -2.95 15.61
N LEU A 165 -6.22 -2.47 15.60
CA LEU A 165 -6.68 -1.42 14.70
C LEU A 165 -5.92 -0.10 14.91
N GLU A 166 -5.69 0.30 16.16
CA GLU A 166 -4.93 1.52 16.47
C GLU A 166 -3.47 1.41 16.04
N ASN A 167 -2.85 0.23 16.19
CA ASN A 167 -1.51 -0.03 15.67
C ASN A 167 -1.47 0.08 14.13
N LEU A 168 -2.48 -0.47 13.43
CA LEU A 168 -2.58 -0.38 11.97
C LEU A 168 -2.74 1.06 11.48
N LYS A 169 -3.56 1.87 12.16
CA LYS A 169 -3.73 3.29 11.85
C LYS A 169 -2.43 4.06 12.07
N THR A 170 -1.73 3.78 13.17
CA THR A 170 -0.41 4.37 13.43
C THR A 170 0.59 4.02 12.32
N ALA A 171 0.64 2.74 11.92
CA ALA A 171 1.49 2.31 10.81
C ALA A 171 1.14 3.00 9.48
N LEU A 172 -0.17 3.20 9.20
CA LEU A 172 -0.65 3.90 8.02
C LEU A 172 -0.15 5.36 7.98
N GLU A 173 -0.18 6.06 9.11
CA GLU A 173 0.32 7.43 9.21
C GLU A 173 1.84 7.47 8.97
N VAL A 174 2.59 6.60 9.64
CA VAL A 174 4.06 6.56 9.55
C VAL A 174 4.54 6.26 8.12
N VAL A 175 3.94 5.27 7.45
CA VAL A 175 4.36 4.90 6.09
C VAL A 175 3.97 5.95 5.03
N SER A 176 3.01 6.84 5.34
CA SER A 176 2.54 7.83 4.36
C SER A 176 3.46 9.05 4.18
N VAL A 177 4.47 9.20 5.04
CA VAL A 177 5.36 10.37 5.09
C VAL A 177 6.85 9.99 5.15
N GLY A 178 7.14 8.69 5.08
CA GLY A 178 8.49 8.12 5.15
C GLY A 178 9.15 8.04 3.79
#